data_AF-A0A354F149-F1
#
_entry.id   AF-A0A354F149-F1
#
_cell.length_a   1.000
_cell.length_b   1.000
_cell.length_c   1.000
_cell.angle_alpha   90.00
_cell.angle_beta   90.00
_cell.angle_gamma   90.00
#
_symmetry.space_group_name_H-M   'P 1'
#
loop_
_entity.id
_entity.type
_entity.pdbx_description
1 polymer ?
#
loop_
_entity_poly.entity_id
_entity_poly.type
_entity_poly.pdbx_seq_one_letter_code
_entity_poly.pdbx_strand_id
1 'polypeptide(L)'
;MGLQDLNVATLLKEQIRMYLGHGATYDDLRTKCLTITPIQPIVTPTVQRINDTAEQDKEQKRISLTQEAHASQVRQDTAEQAEDDTLRLRCRTKEEQLNKDVSFYNGQLTSERRNLNHHATALDGIKRELHRLKAERDQLTTRIQSQPYQHQHPNGVAGHAVEGIRAENHHEHRHTPNRVTERVERLRYDLEHLDQRHNQEVICVNQLKIEILNLERKISADQSELKTVARQLNSLEERKIARQQRSNNGTLSPENAQRLSLDIQAACMLIDRQCSVIKDETAARCHPAFLIQLANQLDGLALQPDEKIALQQLIAAMHQHMCDLTARQEQGTLLASYITTLQTQELQIATNGLRYRALQTEHAQLMHANDILGAELRITQGRQQTFEAQRNEYAQYALMTTIAAGLGAISGYFLIQTGVAVIAPIVPMIMAGVVGAALVTLFSIAGVARIRALMQQSEATTMQNTLSENTTRMGQITADLTNLDDAASQLVKSIPHYQRLINKQRLVVAAAKNTADASLAYAQTITVGTTPNLSNGSNPHSLFAVPSAPFAPGTDENRPRSLSSHSPH
;
A
#
# COMPACT_ATOMS: atom_id res chain seq x y z
N MET A 1 6.47 -30.02 34.01
CA MET A 1 6.60 -28.86 34.91
C MET A 1 7.57 -27.93 34.23
N GLY A 2 7.08 -26.77 33.81
CA GLY A 2 7.94 -25.74 33.22
C GLY A 2 8.40 -24.74 34.27
N LEU A 3 9.17 -23.74 33.84
CA LEU A 3 9.62 -22.61 34.67
C LEU A 3 8.47 -21.88 35.35
N GLN A 4 7.29 -21.82 34.73
CA GLN A 4 6.10 -21.18 35.30
C GLN A 4 5.53 -21.92 36.52
N ASP A 5 5.74 -23.23 36.60
CA ASP A 5 5.27 -24.06 37.70
C ASP A 5 6.30 -24.17 38.84
N LEU A 6 7.49 -23.57 38.65
CA LEU A 6 8.61 -23.75 39.55
C LEU A 6 8.43 -22.94 40.84
N ASN A 7 8.18 -23.62 41.95
CA ASN A 7 8.10 -22.97 43.26
C ASN A 7 9.50 -22.76 43.87
N VAL A 8 10.10 -21.61 43.58
CA VAL A 8 11.40 -21.19 44.11
C VAL A 8 11.47 -21.25 45.64
N ALA A 9 10.39 -20.91 46.34
CA ALA A 9 10.37 -20.94 47.80
C ALA A 9 10.51 -22.36 48.35
N THR A 10 9.87 -23.34 47.72
CA THR A 10 10.01 -24.75 48.11
C THR A 10 11.42 -25.27 47.82
N LEU A 11 11.98 -24.96 46.64
CA LEU A 11 13.35 -25.34 46.28
C LEU A 11 14.37 -24.77 47.26
N LEU A 12 14.27 -23.48 47.58
CA LEU A 12 15.15 -22.84 48.57
C LEU A 12 15.02 -23.52 49.93
N LYS A 13 13.80 -23.81 50.41
CA LYS A 13 13.60 -24.51 51.69
C LYS A 13 14.27 -25.87 51.73
N GLU A 14 14.19 -26.66 50.65
CA GLU A 14 14.86 -27.96 50.54
C GLU A 14 16.38 -27.82 50.60
N GLN A 15 16.95 -26.91 49.80
CA GLN A 15 18.39 -26.68 49.76
C GLN A 15 18.93 -26.12 51.09
N ILE A 16 18.18 -25.22 51.74
CA ILE A 16 18.51 -24.71 53.08
C ILE A 16 18.51 -25.84 54.10
N ARG A 17 17.48 -26.69 54.11
CA ARG A 17 17.40 -27.84 55.03
C ARG A 17 18.57 -28.80 54.82
N MET A 18 18.95 -29.06 53.56
CA MET A 18 20.13 -29.87 53.27
C MET A 18 21.39 -29.20 53.80
N TYR A 19 21.60 -27.90 53.54
CA TYR A 19 22.76 -27.15 54.04
C TYR A 19 22.89 -27.25 55.57
N LEU A 20 21.81 -27.00 56.31
CA LEU A 20 21.80 -27.06 57.77
C LEU A 20 22.05 -28.49 58.31
N GLY A 21 21.67 -29.52 57.56
CA GLY A 21 21.89 -30.92 57.91
C GLY A 21 23.35 -31.40 57.83
N HIS A 22 24.25 -30.65 57.19
CA HIS A 22 25.67 -31.04 57.02
C HIS A 22 26.58 -30.60 58.18
N GLY A 23 26.02 -30.20 59.32
CA GLY A 23 26.80 -29.90 60.53
C GLY A 23 27.55 -28.56 60.48
N ALA A 24 26.82 -27.47 60.19
CA ALA A 24 27.38 -26.12 60.20
C ALA A 24 27.83 -25.70 61.61
N THR A 25 29.03 -25.12 61.71
CA THR A 25 29.56 -24.60 62.98
C THR A 25 28.92 -23.25 63.33
N TYR A 26 29.00 -22.85 64.61
CA TYR A 26 28.51 -21.54 65.05
C TYR A 26 29.10 -20.39 64.22
N ASP A 27 30.42 -20.38 63.99
CA ASP A 27 31.09 -19.31 63.25
C ASP A 27 30.67 -19.26 61.78
N ASP A 28 30.41 -20.41 61.15
CA ASP A 28 29.87 -20.46 59.78
C ASP A 28 28.46 -19.86 59.75
N LEU A 29 27.57 -20.31 60.64
CA LEU A 29 26.19 -19.82 60.74
C LEU A 29 26.14 -18.32 61.05
N ARG A 30 26.96 -17.84 61.98
CA ARG A 30 27.10 -16.41 62.30
C ARG A 30 27.53 -15.62 61.06
N THR A 31 28.57 -16.11 60.37
CA THR A 31 29.06 -15.48 59.14
C THR A 31 27.96 -15.42 58.09
N LYS A 32 27.23 -16.52 57.83
CA LYS A 32 26.13 -16.54 56.86
C LYS A 32 24.97 -15.64 57.25
N CYS A 33 24.63 -15.55 58.53
CA CYS A 33 23.59 -14.63 59.00
C CYS A 33 23.95 -13.16 58.70
N LEU A 34 25.21 -12.78 58.92
CA LEU A 34 25.72 -11.43 58.67
C LEU A 34 26.00 -11.14 57.18
N THR A 35 26.08 -12.17 56.37
CA THR A 35 26.36 -12.04 54.94
C THR A 35 25.07 -11.62 54.20
N ILE A 36 25.03 -10.39 53.70
CA ILE A 36 23.87 -9.84 52.96
C ILE A 36 23.79 -10.40 51.52
N THR A 37 24.80 -11.16 51.10
CA THR A 37 24.83 -11.78 49.77
C THR A 37 24.20 -13.18 49.78
N PRO A 38 23.72 -13.67 48.63
CA PRO A 38 23.09 -14.98 48.54
C PRO A 38 24.07 -16.10 48.92
N ILE A 39 23.60 -17.04 49.73
CA ILE A 39 24.42 -18.14 50.26
C ILE A 39 24.68 -19.14 49.13
N GLN A 40 25.88 -19.08 48.55
CA GLN A 40 26.25 -19.84 47.33
C GLN A 40 25.97 -21.36 47.42
N PRO A 41 26.27 -22.05 48.53
CA PRO A 41 25.92 -23.48 48.66
C PRO A 41 24.43 -23.80 48.49
N ILE A 42 23.54 -22.83 48.73
CA ILE A 42 22.08 -22.97 48.56
C ILE A 42 21.64 -22.50 47.17
N VAL A 43 22.18 -21.38 46.70
CA VAL A 43 21.78 -20.75 45.43
C VAL A 43 22.26 -21.55 44.23
N THR A 44 23.51 -21.99 44.21
CA THR A 44 24.09 -22.73 43.08
C THR A 44 23.26 -23.94 42.65
N PRO A 45 22.90 -24.89 43.54
CA PRO A 45 22.08 -26.03 43.14
C PRO A 45 20.65 -25.62 42.73
N THR A 46 20.09 -24.56 43.34
CA THR A 46 18.77 -24.03 42.96
C THR A 46 18.80 -23.46 41.54
N VAL A 47 19.82 -22.66 41.22
CA VAL A 47 20.04 -22.05 39.90
C VAL A 47 20.31 -23.11 38.84
N GLN A 48 21.05 -24.17 39.18
CA GLN A 48 21.27 -25.29 38.26
C GLN A 48 19.96 -25.97 37.88
N ARG A 49 19.08 -26.23 38.86
CA ARG A 49 17.75 -26.80 38.60
C ARG A 49 16.85 -25.87 37.78
N ILE A 50 16.95 -24.55 37.99
CA ILE A 50 16.26 -23.55 37.16
C ILE A 50 16.77 -23.62 35.71
N ASN A 51 18.08 -23.73 35.49
CA ASN A 51 18.67 -23.87 34.15
C ASN A 51 18.22 -25.15 33.46
N ASP A 52 18.24 -26.29 34.15
CA ASP A 52 17.84 -27.58 33.58
C ASP A 52 16.37 -27.55 33.14
N THR A 53 15.50 -26.92 33.96
CA THR A 53 14.08 -26.72 33.63
C THR A 53 13.91 -25.78 32.43
N ALA A 54 14.72 -24.71 32.35
CA ALA A 54 14.69 -23.78 31.24
C ALA A 54 15.09 -24.44 29.91
N GLU A 55 16.13 -25.28 29.90
CA GLU A 55 16.54 -26.01 28.70
C GLU A 55 15.50 -27.04 28.28
N GLN A 56 14.85 -27.71 29.24
CA GLN A 56 13.73 -28.60 28.94
C GLN A 56 12.55 -27.85 28.30
N ASP A 57 12.19 -26.67 28.81
CA ASP A 57 11.12 -25.84 28.24
C ASP A 57 11.47 -25.33 26.84
N LYS A 58 12.73 -24.92 26.60
CA LYS A 58 13.19 -24.52 25.26
C LYS A 58 13.04 -25.66 24.26
N GLU A 59 13.45 -26.87 24.63
CA GLU A 59 13.36 -28.03 23.75
C GLU A 59 11.91 -28.42 23.48
N GLN A 60 11.06 -28.45 24.52
CA GLN A 60 9.63 -28.70 24.33
C GLN A 60 8.97 -27.66 23.43
N LYS A 61 9.33 -26.38 23.60
CA LYS A 61 8.80 -25.30 22.78
C LYS A 61 9.28 -25.39 21.34
N ARG A 62 10.54 -25.74 21.12
CA ARG A 62 11.12 -26.01 19.80
C ARG A 62 10.39 -27.15 19.08
N ILE A 63 10.16 -28.27 19.77
CA ILE A 63 9.42 -29.42 19.21
C ILE A 63 7.99 -29.00 18.83
N SER A 64 7.29 -28.31 19.73
CA SER A 64 5.92 -27.84 19.49
C SER A 64 5.83 -26.90 18.28
N LEU A 65 6.71 -25.88 18.19
CA LEU A 65 6.73 -24.94 17.07
C LEU A 65 7.09 -25.63 15.74
N THR A 66 8.01 -26.61 15.78
CA THR A 66 8.40 -27.39 14.60
C THR A 66 7.21 -28.22 14.09
N GLN A 67 6.48 -28.89 14.99
CA GLN A 67 5.28 -29.65 14.63
C GLN A 67 4.18 -28.76 14.04
N GLU A 68 3.96 -27.57 14.62
CA GLU A 68 2.99 -26.60 14.12
C GLU A 68 3.37 -26.08 12.73
N ALA A 69 4.65 -25.75 12.52
CA ALA A 69 5.15 -25.31 11.22
C ALA A 69 5.00 -26.38 10.13
N HIS A 70 5.28 -27.64 10.45
CA HIS A 70 5.03 -28.76 9.52
C HIS A 70 3.54 -28.91 9.20
N ALA A 71 2.66 -28.86 10.20
CA ALA A 71 1.21 -28.92 9.98
C ALA A 71 0.71 -27.73 9.14
N SER A 72 1.29 -26.55 9.32
CA SER A 72 1.00 -25.37 8.49
C SER A 72 1.47 -25.56 7.05
N GLN A 73 2.69 -26.07 6.83
CA GLN A 73 3.23 -26.34 5.51
C GLN A 73 2.38 -27.35 4.73
N VAL A 74 1.93 -28.42 5.39
CA VAL A 74 1.05 -29.44 4.77
C VAL A 74 -0.28 -28.82 4.35
N ARG A 75 -0.89 -27.98 5.19
CA ARG A 75 -2.14 -27.28 4.85
C ARG A 75 -1.97 -26.34 3.66
N GLN A 76 -0.87 -25.57 3.64
CA GLN A 76 -0.54 -24.68 2.54
C GLN A 76 -0.32 -25.45 1.23
N ASP A 77 0.49 -26.50 1.26
CA ASP A 77 0.78 -27.32 0.07
C ASP A 77 -0.49 -28.00 -0.47
N THR A 78 -1.42 -28.39 0.42
CA THR A 78 -2.72 -28.96 0.03
C THR A 78 -3.62 -27.93 -0.66
N ALA A 79 -3.68 -26.70 -0.13
CA ALA A 79 -4.45 -25.62 -0.73
C ALA A 79 -3.89 -25.23 -2.10
N GLU A 80 -2.57 -25.05 -2.19
CA GLU A 80 -1.88 -24.75 -3.45
C GLU A 80 -2.09 -25.85 -4.49
N GLN A 81 -2.11 -27.12 -4.09
CA GLN A 81 -2.38 -28.22 -5.00
C GLN A 81 -3.79 -28.12 -5.61
N ALA A 82 -4.82 -27.81 -4.81
CA ALA A 82 -6.18 -27.69 -5.30
C ALA A 82 -6.35 -26.53 -6.30
N GLU A 83 -5.68 -25.40 -6.04
CA GLU A 83 -5.63 -24.26 -6.97
C GLU A 83 -4.90 -24.61 -8.27
N ASP A 84 -3.74 -25.26 -8.16
CA ASP A 84 -2.93 -25.67 -9.30
C ASP A 84 -3.65 -26.69 -10.18
N ASP A 85 -4.41 -27.63 -9.59
CA ASP A 85 -5.19 -28.61 -10.35
C ASP A 85 -6.36 -27.94 -11.11
N THR A 86 -7.00 -26.94 -10.50
CA THR A 86 -8.03 -26.13 -11.17
C THR A 86 -7.44 -25.34 -12.34
N LEU A 87 -6.28 -24.70 -12.12
CA LEU A 87 -5.60 -23.94 -13.18
C LEU A 87 -5.09 -24.85 -14.29
N ARG A 88 -4.54 -26.02 -13.95
CA ARG A 88 -4.09 -27.04 -14.91
C ARG A 88 -5.24 -27.51 -15.81
N LEU A 89 -6.42 -27.76 -15.24
CA LEU A 89 -7.60 -28.13 -16.02
C LEU A 89 -7.96 -27.01 -17.00
N ARG A 90 -8.04 -25.76 -16.53
CA ARG A 90 -8.33 -24.59 -17.38
C ARG A 90 -7.32 -24.42 -18.50
N CYS A 91 -6.03 -24.56 -18.20
CA CYS A 91 -4.96 -24.48 -19.20
C CYS A 91 -5.09 -25.59 -20.25
N ARG A 92 -5.36 -26.84 -19.85
CA ARG A 92 -5.58 -27.96 -20.78
C ARG A 92 -6.80 -27.75 -21.68
N THR A 93 -7.93 -27.34 -21.12
CA THR A 93 -9.13 -27.02 -21.92
C THR A 93 -8.85 -25.90 -22.91
N LYS A 94 -8.10 -24.88 -22.50
CA LYS A 94 -7.71 -23.77 -23.38
C LYS A 94 -6.74 -24.21 -24.47
N GLU A 95 -5.76 -25.04 -24.14
CA GLU A 95 -4.83 -25.64 -25.12
C GLU A 95 -5.59 -26.47 -26.16
N GLU A 96 -6.51 -27.34 -25.74
CA GLU A 96 -7.36 -28.12 -26.64
C GLU A 96 -8.21 -27.22 -27.56
N GLN A 97 -8.79 -26.16 -27.01
CA GLN A 97 -9.60 -25.20 -27.77
C GLN A 97 -8.75 -24.46 -28.82
N LEU A 98 -7.61 -23.89 -28.42
CA LEU A 98 -6.72 -23.18 -29.32
C LEU A 98 -6.16 -24.11 -30.41
N ASN A 99 -5.85 -25.37 -30.09
CA ASN A 99 -5.43 -26.35 -31.10
C ASN A 99 -6.54 -26.65 -32.11
N LYS A 100 -7.80 -26.76 -31.67
CA LYS A 100 -8.96 -26.91 -32.58
C LYS A 100 -9.13 -25.68 -33.46
N ASP A 101 -9.03 -24.48 -32.90
CA ASP A 101 -9.19 -23.22 -33.63
C ASP A 101 -8.08 -23.03 -34.68
N VAL A 102 -6.82 -23.30 -34.31
CA VAL A 102 -5.69 -23.29 -35.25
C VAL A 102 -5.90 -24.29 -36.38
N SER A 103 -6.37 -25.51 -36.08
CA SER A 103 -6.65 -26.51 -37.11
C SER A 103 -7.77 -26.06 -38.05
N PHE A 104 -8.86 -25.53 -37.49
CA PHE A 104 -10.00 -25.00 -38.23
C PHE A 104 -9.61 -23.84 -39.15
N TYR A 105 -8.91 -22.83 -38.63
CA TYR A 105 -8.46 -21.68 -39.42
C TYR A 105 -7.44 -22.06 -40.49
N ASN A 106 -6.56 -23.04 -40.25
CA ASN A 106 -5.68 -23.57 -41.29
C ASN A 106 -6.46 -24.26 -42.42
N GLY A 107 -7.54 -24.97 -42.09
CA GLY A 107 -8.48 -25.53 -43.07
C GLY A 107 -9.12 -24.44 -43.92
N GLN A 108 -9.65 -23.38 -43.29
CA GLN A 108 -10.22 -22.22 -43.99
C GLN A 108 -9.18 -21.50 -44.86
N LEU A 109 -7.98 -21.25 -44.33
CA LEU A 109 -6.89 -20.60 -45.04
C LEU A 109 -6.52 -21.37 -46.33
N THR A 110 -6.49 -22.70 -46.24
CA THR A 110 -6.23 -23.56 -47.40
C THR A 110 -7.34 -23.47 -48.44
N SER A 111 -8.60 -23.43 -48.00
CA SER A 111 -9.76 -23.25 -48.87
C SER A 111 -9.72 -21.88 -49.57
N GLU A 112 -9.53 -20.79 -48.82
CA GLU A 112 -9.51 -19.44 -49.40
C GLU A 112 -8.32 -19.21 -50.34
N ARG A 113 -7.17 -19.83 -50.07
CA ARG A 113 -6.04 -19.80 -51.01
C ARG A 113 -6.37 -20.51 -52.33
N ARG A 114 -7.15 -21.60 -52.32
CA ARG A 114 -7.62 -22.26 -53.54
C ARG A 114 -8.61 -21.38 -54.30
N ASN A 115 -9.57 -20.76 -53.59
CA ASN A 115 -10.54 -19.83 -54.17
C ASN A 115 -9.83 -18.62 -54.80
N LEU A 116 -8.85 -18.04 -54.10
CA LEU A 116 -8.05 -16.92 -54.59
C LEU A 116 -7.33 -17.30 -55.89
N ASN A 117 -6.70 -18.47 -55.96
CA ASN A 117 -6.02 -18.93 -57.17
C ASN A 117 -7.00 -19.15 -58.33
N HIS A 118 -8.19 -19.69 -58.05
CA HIS A 118 -9.24 -19.87 -59.05
C HIS A 118 -9.68 -18.52 -59.65
N HIS A 119 -10.05 -17.56 -58.80
CA HIS A 119 -10.48 -16.22 -59.23
C HIS A 119 -9.34 -15.43 -59.89
N ALA A 120 -8.10 -15.55 -59.41
CA ALA A 120 -6.94 -14.93 -60.06
C ALA A 120 -6.71 -15.49 -61.48
N THR A 121 -6.84 -16.80 -61.66
CA THR A 121 -6.72 -17.44 -62.98
C THR A 121 -7.84 -16.99 -63.93
N ALA A 122 -9.07 -16.90 -63.43
CA ALA A 122 -10.22 -16.40 -64.19
C ALA A 122 -10.01 -14.93 -64.60
N LEU A 123 -9.54 -14.09 -63.68
CA LEU A 123 -9.21 -12.69 -63.93
C LEU A 123 -8.14 -12.54 -65.03
N ASP A 124 -7.09 -13.35 -65.00
CA ASP A 124 -6.04 -13.33 -66.04
C ASP A 124 -6.55 -13.84 -67.41
N GLY A 125 -7.52 -14.76 -67.41
CA GLY A 125 -8.27 -15.14 -68.60
C GLY A 125 -9.05 -13.97 -69.19
N ILE A 126 -9.82 -13.26 -68.35
CA ILE A 126 -10.61 -12.09 -68.74
C ILE A 126 -9.72 -10.96 -69.26
N LYS A 127 -8.58 -10.68 -68.62
CA LYS A 127 -7.62 -9.66 -69.08
C LYS A 127 -7.08 -9.97 -70.47
N ARG A 128 -6.69 -11.22 -70.73
CA ARG A 128 -6.21 -11.66 -72.06
C ARG A 128 -7.30 -11.48 -73.12
N GLU A 129 -8.53 -11.84 -72.80
CA GLU A 129 -9.66 -11.70 -73.72
C GLU A 129 -10.03 -10.23 -73.98
N LEU A 130 -10.02 -9.39 -72.94
CA LEU A 130 -10.18 -7.93 -73.08
C LEU A 130 -9.09 -7.33 -73.96
N HIS A 131 -7.83 -7.74 -73.82
CA HIS A 131 -6.75 -7.29 -74.71
C HIS A 131 -6.98 -7.73 -76.16
N ARG A 132 -7.40 -8.98 -76.38
CA ARG A 132 -7.71 -9.51 -77.72
C ARG A 132 -8.84 -8.72 -78.38
N LEU A 133 -9.95 -8.49 -77.67
CA LEU A 133 -11.12 -7.77 -78.19
C LEU A 133 -10.84 -6.28 -78.41
N LYS A 134 -10.03 -5.64 -77.54
CA LYS A 134 -9.58 -4.25 -77.75
C LYS A 134 -8.75 -4.13 -79.02
N ALA A 135 -7.82 -5.05 -79.25
CA ALA A 135 -7.02 -5.11 -80.48
C ALA A 135 -7.89 -5.37 -81.73
N GLU A 136 -8.88 -6.28 -81.64
CA GLU A 136 -9.84 -6.53 -82.73
C GLU A 136 -10.68 -5.27 -83.06
N ARG A 137 -11.17 -4.57 -82.03
CA ARG A 137 -11.85 -3.28 -82.17
C ARG A 137 -10.93 -2.22 -82.79
N ASP A 138 -9.67 -2.12 -82.37
CA ASP A 138 -8.72 -1.13 -82.91
C ASP A 138 -8.41 -1.39 -84.38
N GLN A 139 -8.25 -2.66 -84.78
CA GLN A 139 -8.09 -3.08 -86.17
C GLN A 139 -9.34 -2.79 -87.03
N LEU A 140 -10.54 -3.01 -86.48
CA LEU A 140 -11.78 -2.68 -87.17
C LEU A 140 -11.97 -1.16 -87.31
N THR A 141 -11.65 -0.40 -86.26
CA THR A 141 -11.75 1.07 -86.26
C THR A 141 -10.78 1.70 -87.26
N THR A 142 -9.54 1.22 -87.30
CA THR A 142 -8.56 1.65 -88.31
C THR A 142 -8.99 1.30 -89.73
N ARG A 143 -9.57 0.11 -89.97
CA ARG A 143 -10.15 -0.27 -91.28
C ARG A 143 -11.35 0.58 -91.70
N ILE A 144 -12.17 1.03 -90.75
CA ILE A 144 -13.32 1.91 -91.03
C ILE A 144 -12.84 3.32 -91.35
N GLN A 145 -11.82 3.83 -90.64
CA GLN A 145 -11.23 5.15 -90.88
C GLN A 145 -10.37 5.21 -92.14
N SER A 146 -9.88 4.08 -92.65
CA SER A 146 -8.99 4.00 -93.81
C SER A 146 -9.70 3.78 -95.16
N GLN A 147 -11.01 3.98 -95.28
CA GLN A 147 -11.66 3.97 -96.60
C GLN A 147 -11.43 5.32 -97.32
N PRO A 148 -10.61 5.31 -98.38
CA PRO A 148 -11.19 5.24 -99.72
C PRO A 148 -10.91 3.87 -100.37
N TYR A 149 -11.86 3.42 -101.17
CA TYR A 149 -11.84 2.16 -101.91
C TYR A 149 -10.47 1.84 -102.53
N GLN A 150 -9.83 0.75 -102.10
CA GLN A 150 -8.96 -0.05 -102.96
C GLN A 150 -9.19 -1.53 -102.68
N HIS A 151 -9.70 -2.21 -103.71
CA HIS A 151 -9.64 -3.66 -103.80
C HIS A 151 -8.18 -4.09 -103.92
N GLN A 152 -7.69 -4.91 -102.99
CA GLN A 152 -6.54 -5.76 -103.24
C GLN A 152 -6.99 -7.20 -103.26
N HIS A 153 -7.01 -7.77 -104.46
CA HIS A 153 -6.98 -9.21 -104.68
C HIS A 153 -5.72 -9.57 -105.50
N PRO A 154 -5.27 -10.83 -105.35
CA PRO A 154 -3.86 -11.23 -105.33
C PRO A 154 -3.37 -11.65 -106.72
N ASN A 155 -2.05 -11.56 -106.96
CA ASN A 155 -1.29 -12.54 -107.76
C ASN A 155 0.21 -12.16 -107.85
N GLY A 156 1.06 -13.17 -107.65
CA GLY A 156 2.52 -13.11 -107.80
C GLY A 156 3.20 -14.36 -107.22
N VAL A 157 3.01 -15.49 -107.89
CA VAL A 157 3.44 -16.86 -107.55
C VAL A 157 4.92 -17.12 -107.86
N ALA A 158 5.61 -17.88 -106.99
CA ALA A 158 6.45 -19.06 -107.29
C ALA A 158 6.95 -19.66 -105.94
N GLY A 159 6.78 -20.92 -105.57
CA GLY A 159 6.20 -22.08 -106.21
C GLY A 159 6.20 -23.28 -105.23
N HIS A 160 5.61 -24.37 -105.72
CA HIS A 160 5.55 -25.74 -105.16
C HIS A 160 4.49 -26.06 -104.10
N ALA A 161 3.43 -26.69 -104.61
CA ALA A 161 2.37 -27.40 -103.93
C ALA A 161 2.87 -28.66 -103.19
N VAL A 162 2.21 -29.03 -102.08
CA VAL A 162 1.42 -30.27 -101.96
C VAL A 162 0.29 -30.02 -100.95
N GLU A 163 -0.89 -30.50 -101.32
CA GLU A 163 -2.21 -30.38 -100.69
C GLU A 163 -2.36 -31.08 -99.33
N GLY A 164 -3.35 -30.62 -98.57
CA GLY A 164 -3.86 -31.29 -97.37
C GLY A 164 -4.90 -30.48 -96.60
N ILE A 165 -5.97 -30.08 -97.29
CA ILE A 165 -7.11 -29.30 -96.74
C ILE A 165 -7.96 -30.19 -95.82
N ARG A 166 -8.21 -29.74 -94.57
CA ARG A 166 -9.57 -29.78 -93.96
C ARG A 166 -9.68 -28.81 -92.79
N ALA A 167 -10.23 -27.63 -93.05
CA ALA A 167 -10.90 -26.81 -92.05
C ALA A 167 -12.20 -26.31 -92.69
N GLU A 168 -13.28 -27.04 -92.47
CA GLU A 168 -14.64 -26.60 -92.73
C GLU A 168 -14.91 -25.38 -91.83
N ASN A 169 -14.87 -24.19 -92.40
CA ASN A 169 -15.53 -23.02 -91.84
C ASN A 169 -16.52 -22.51 -92.88
N HIS A 170 -17.76 -22.98 -92.76
CA HIS A 170 -18.91 -22.39 -93.41
C HIS A 170 -19.15 -20.99 -92.86
N HIS A 171 -18.68 -19.96 -93.56
CA HIS A 171 -19.30 -18.63 -93.47
C HIS A 171 -19.53 -18.07 -94.87
N GLU A 172 -20.81 -18.09 -95.26
CA GLU A 172 -21.34 -17.46 -96.46
C GLU A 172 -20.96 -15.97 -96.51
N HIS A 173 -20.24 -15.60 -97.58
CA HIS A 173 -19.99 -14.22 -97.95
C HIS A 173 -21.24 -13.63 -98.61
N ARG A 174 -22.12 -13.03 -97.80
CA ARG A 174 -23.12 -12.06 -98.27
C ARG A 174 -22.77 -10.69 -97.72
N HIS A 175 -22.33 -9.80 -98.61
CA HIS A 175 -22.00 -8.40 -98.29
C HIS A 175 -23.28 -7.56 -98.32
N THR A 176 -23.68 -7.06 -97.15
CA THR A 176 -24.64 -5.95 -97.00
C THR A 176 -24.00 -4.86 -96.12
N PRO A 177 -24.26 -3.56 -96.38
CA PRO A 177 -23.52 -2.45 -95.74
C PRO A 177 -23.73 -2.29 -94.22
N ASN A 178 -24.72 -2.97 -93.63
CA ASN A 178 -25.06 -2.85 -92.19
C ASN A 178 -24.26 -3.77 -91.25
N ARG A 179 -23.45 -4.71 -91.77
CA ARG A 179 -22.75 -5.71 -90.94
C ARG A 179 -21.57 -5.18 -90.13
N VAL A 180 -20.94 -4.08 -90.54
CA VAL A 180 -19.75 -3.54 -89.84
C VAL A 180 -20.16 -2.82 -88.57
N THR A 181 -21.20 -1.99 -88.63
CA THR A 181 -21.80 -1.30 -87.48
C THR A 181 -22.36 -2.28 -86.45
N GLU A 182 -23.10 -3.30 -86.89
CA GLU A 182 -23.59 -4.38 -86.00
C GLU A 182 -22.45 -5.15 -85.32
N ARG A 183 -21.33 -5.37 -86.01
CA ARG A 183 -20.16 -6.06 -85.44
C ARG A 183 -19.42 -5.18 -84.43
N VAL A 184 -19.34 -3.87 -84.66
CA VAL A 184 -18.77 -2.90 -83.71
C VAL A 184 -19.64 -2.77 -82.46
N GLU A 185 -20.96 -2.75 -82.61
CA GLU A 185 -21.89 -2.71 -81.47
C GLU A 185 -21.85 -3.99 -80.63
N ARG A 186 -21.77 -5.17 -81.26
CA ARG A 186 -21.54 -6.44 -80.54
C ARG A 186 -20.21 -6.46 -79.78
N LEU A 187 -19.12 -6.02 -80.42
CA LEU A 187 -17.81 -5.90 -79.78
C LEU A 187 -17.83 -4.92 -78.60
N ARG A 188 -18.59 -3.82 -78.71
CA ARG A 188 -18.77 -2.86 -77.61
C ARG A 188 -19.50 -3.49 -76.42
N TYR A 189 -20.59 -4.23 -76.69
CA TYR A 189 -21.33 -4.95 -75.66
C TYR A 189 -20.47 -6.03 -74.98
N ASP A 190 -19.73 -6.82 -75.77
CA ASP A 190 -18.83 -7.86 -75.24
C ASP A 190 -17.70 -7.28 -74.40
N LEU A 191 -17.14 -6.13 -74.81
CA LEU A 191 -16.14 -5.39 -74.03
C LEU A 191 -16.71 -4.85 -72.72
N GLU A 192 -17.90 -4.24 -72.74
CA GLU A 192 -18.56 -3.72 -71.54
C GLU A 192 -18.90 -4.84 -70.55
N HIS A 193 -19.44 -5.96 -71.05
CA HIS A 193 -19.74 -7.13 -70.25
C HIS A 193 -18.48 -7.78 -69.65
N LEU A 194 -17.38 -7.88 -70.41
CA LEU A 194 -16.10 -8.39 -69.89
C LEU A 194 -15.44 -7.42 -68.89
N ASP A 195 -15.59 -6.10 -69.07
CA ASP A 195 -15.07 -5.10 -68.14
C ASP A 195 -15.82 -5.13 -66.80
N GLN A 196 -17.14 -5.33 -66.83
CA GLN A 196 -17.94 -5.59 -65.63
C GLN A 196 -17.49 -6.87 -64.91
N ARG A 197 -17.30 -7.97 -65.64
CA ARG A 197 -16.79 -9.23 -65.06
C ARG A 197 -15.37 -9.08 -64.50
N HIS A 198 -14.51 -8.32 -65.17
CA HIS A 198 -13.17 -8.00 -64.66
C HIS A 198 -13.24 -7.29 -63.31
N ASN A 199 -14.07 -6.26 -63.20
CA ASN A 199 -14.21 -5.50 -61.96
C ASN A 199 -14.78 -6.35 -60.81
N GLN A 200 -15.73 -7.24 -61.10
CA GLN A 200 -16.25 -8.20 -60.12
C GLN A 200 -15.17 -9.17 -59.63
N GLU A 201 -14.38 -9.77 -60.53
CA GLU A 201 -13.29 -10.67 -60.15
C GLU A 201 -12.19 -9.95 -59.36
N VAL A 202 -11.88 -8.69 -59.69
CA VAL A 202 -10.95 -7.86 -58.90
C VAL A 202 -11.45 -7.66 -57.47
N ILE A 203 -12.74 -7.39 -57.29
CA ILE A 203 -13.35 -7.25 -55.96
C ILE A 203 -13.24 -8.57 -55.18
N CYS A 204 -13.60 -9.69 -55.79
CA CYS A 204 -13.51 -11.02 -55.15
C CYS A 204 -12.07 -11.36 -54.74
N VAL A 205 -11.10 -11.14 -55.62
CA VAL A 205 -9.67 -11.36 -55.33
C VAL A 205 -9.19 -10.51 -54.15
N ASN A 206 -9.61 -9.23 -54.09
CA ASN A 206 -9.23 -8.35 -53.00
C ASN A 206 -9.89 -8.73 -51.66
N GLN A 207 -11.16 -9.14 -51.68
CA GLN A 207 -11.86 -9.65 -50.50
C GLN A 207 -11.18 -10.90 -49.94
N LEU A 208 -10.89 -11.89 -50.80
CA LEU A 208 -10.20 -13.12 -50.42
C LEU A 208 -8.80 -12.86 -49.84
N LYS A 209 -8.06 -11.88 -50.38
CA LYS A 209 -6.76 -11.46 -49.81
C LYS A 209 -6.90 -10.91 -48.39
N ILE A 210 -7.93 -10.10 -48.12
CA ILE A 210 -8.20 -9.56 -46.79
C ILE A 210 -8.57 -10.67 -45.82
N GLU A 211 -9.42 -11.62 -46.25
CA GLU A 211 -9.83 -12.77 -45.46
C GLU A 211 -8.64 -13.68 -45.09
N ILE A 212 -7.77 -13.98 -46.07
CA ILE A 212 -6.52 -14.72 -45.85
C ILE A 212 -5.64 -14.02 -44.79
N LEU A 213 -5.43 -12.70 -44.91
CA LEU A 213 -4.64 -11.93 -43.95
C LEU A 213 -5.26 -11.92 -42.54
N ASN A 214 -6.59 -11.98 -42.44
CA ASN A 214 -7.29 -12.07 -41.16
C ASN A 214 -7.12 -13.47 -40.53
N LEU A 215 -7.20 -14.53 -41.33
CA LEU A 215 -6.99 -15.91 -40.88
C LEU A 215 -5.54 -16.12 -40.42
N GLU A 216 -4.56 -15.62 -41.17
CA GLU A 216 -3.14 -15.69 -40.78
C GLU A 216 -2.87 -14.97 -39.45
N ARG A 217 -3.50 -13.80 -39.24
CA ARG A 217 -3.43 -13.10 -37.95
C ARG A 217 -4.05 -13.89 -36.80
N LYS A 218 -5.21 -14.51 -37.00
CA LYS A 218 -5.87 -15.36 -35.99
C LYS A 218 -4.99 -16.56 -35.62
N ILE A 219 -4.48 -17.28 -36.62
CA ILE A 219 -3.57 -18.42 -36.42
C ILE A 219 -2.33 -18.00 -35.63
N SER A 220 -1.71 -16.86 -36.00
CA SER A 220 -0.52 -16.35 -35.31
C SER A 220 -0.81 -15.98 -33.86
N ALA A 221 -1.97 -15.37 -33.58
CA ALA A 221 -2.41 -15.02 -32.22
C ALA A 221 -2.60 -16.27 -31.37
N ASP A 222 -3.36 -17.25 -31.86
CA ASP A 222 -3.65 -18.49 -31.14
C ASP A 222 -2.37 -19.32 -30.88
N GLN A 223 -1.45 -19.36 -31.85
CA GLN A 223 -0.13 -19.99 -31.68
C GLN A 223 0.74 -19.29 -30.62
N SER A 224 0.68 -17.96 -30.53
CA SER A 224 1.37 -17.22 -29.47
C SER A 224 0.77 -17.50 -28.10
N GLU A 225 -0.56 -17.63 -28.04
CA GLU A 225 -1.26 -17.96 -26.81
C GLU A 225 -0.96 -19.39 -26.34
N LEU A 226 -0.88 -20.37 -27.25
CA LEU A 226 -0.45 -21.74 -26.96
C LEU A 226 0.93 -21.79 -26.30
N LYS A 227 1.90 -20.97 -26.76
CA LYS A 227 3.22 -20.87 -26.10
C LYS A 227 3.12 -20.37 -24.66
N THR A 228 2.19 -19.46 -24.39
CA THR A 228 1.95 -18.92 -23.05
C THR A 228 1.33 -19.98 -22.13
N VAL A 229 0.34 -20.73 -22.63
CA VAL A 229 -0.28 -21.85 -21.91
C VAL A 229 0.75 -22.94 -21.58
N ALA A 230 1.62 -23.30 -22.53
CA ALA A 230 2.68 -24.28 -22.30
C ALA A 230 3.66 -23.85 -21.18
N ARG A 231 4.06 -22.57 -21.15
CA ARG A 231 4.89 -22.02 -20.05
C ARG A 231 4.20 -22.14 -18.69
N GLN A 232 2.90 -21.84 -18.64
CA GLN A 232 2.12 -21.96 -17.40
C GLN A 232 2.04 -23.42 -16.93
N LEU A 233 1.77 -24.37 -17.84
CA LEU A 233 1.74 -25.79 -17.51
C LEU A 233 3.08 -26.31 -16.98
N ASN A 234 4.20 -25.87 -17.56
CA ASN A 234 5.54 -26.22 -17.07
C ASN A 234 5.79 -25.68 -15.65
N SER A 235 5.42 -24.42 -15.40
CA SER A 235 5.54 -23.81 -14.06
C SER A 235 4.70 -24.56 -13.01
N LEU A 236 3.49 -25.02 -13.38
CA LEU A 236 2.66 -25.84 -12.50
C LEU A 236 3.29 -27.20 -12.18
N GLU A 237 4.03 -27.79 -13.12
CA GLU A 237 4.74 -29.05 -12.88
C GLU A 237 5.95 -28.86 -11.95
N GLU A 238 6.72 -27.78 -12.14
CA GLU A 238 7.83 -27.42 -11.23
C GLU A 238 7.33 -27.22 -9.79
N ARG A 239 6.20 -26.51 -9.62
CA ARG A 239 5.58 -26.32 -8.30
C ARG A 239 5.12 -27.63 -7.67
N LYS A 240 4.54 -28.54 -8.46
CA LYS A 240 4.17 -29.89 -8.01
C LYS A 240 5.39 -30.69 -7.56
N ILE A 241 6.48 -30.66 -8.32
CA ILE A 241 7.74 -31.33 -7.95
C ILE A 241 8.28 -30.77 -6.63
N ALA A 242 8.28 -29.44 -6.47
CA ALA A 242 8.73 -28.79 -5.24
C ALA A 242 7.88 -29.21 -4.02
N ARG A 243 6.55 -29.33 -4.17
CA ARG A 243 5.67 -29.87 -3.11
C ARG A 243 5.98 -31.33 -2.79
N GLN A 244 6.19 -32.18 -3.80
CA GLN A 244 6.53 -33.58 -3.58
C GLN A 244 7.85 -33.75 -2.84
N GLN A 245 8.87 -32.95 -3.19
CA GLN A 245 10.15 -32.95 -2.48
C GLN A 245 9.97 -32.56 -1.00
N ARG A 246 9.16 -31.54 -0.70
CA ARG A 246 8.84 -31.15 0.67
C ARG A 246 8.10 -32.24 1.45
N SER A 247 7.08 -32.85 0.83
CA SER A 247 6.32 -33.93 1.44
C SER A 247 7.19 -35.16 1.73
N ASN A 248 8.08 -35.54 0.81
CA ASN A 248 8.92 -36.72 0.97
C ASN A 248 10.02 -36.51 2.02
N ASN A 249 10.61 -35.32 2.06
CA ASN A 249 11.71 -35.01 2.97
C ASN A 249 11.22 -34.45 4.32
N GLY A 250 9.92 -34.20 4.47
CA GLY A 250 9.36 -33.52 5.63
C GLY A 250 9.96 -32.13 5.83
N THR A 251 10.20 -31.37 4.76
CA THR A 251 10.86 -30.05 4.82
C THR A 251 9.88 -28.91 4.64
N LEU A 252 10.23 -27.74 5.20
CA LEU A 252 9.48 -26.50 5.04
C LEU A 252 9.93 -25.74 3.78
N SER A 253 9.08 -24.84 3.28
CA SER A 253 9.53 -23.83 2.32
C SER A 253 10.60 -22.93 2.95
N PRO A 254 11.50 -22.30 2.16
CA PRO A 254 12.53 -21.41 2.71
C PRO A 254 11.96 -20.30 3.60
N GLU A 255 10.84 -19.71 3.19
CA GLU A 255 10.14 -18.67 3.95
C GLU A 255 9.58 -19.21 5.28
N ASN A 256 8.92 -20.37 5.26
CA ASN A 256 8.38 -20.99 6.48
C ASN A 256 9.49 -21.49 7.41
N ALA A 257 10.62 -21.96 6.86
CA ALA A 257 11.80 -22.34 7.64
C ALA A 257 12.43 -21.12 8.35
N GLN A 258 12.54 -19.99 7.64
CA GLN A 258 13.03 -18.74 8.23
C GLN A 258 12.09 -18.24 9.32
N ARG A 259 10.78 -18.26 9.07
CA ARG A 259 9.77 -17.88 10.06
C ARG A 259 9.85 -18.76 11.32
N LEU A 260 9.92 -20.09 11.16
CA LEU A 260 10.10 -21.02 12.28
C LEU A 260 11.37 -20.70 13.08
N SER A 261 12.48 -20.39 12.41
CA SER A 261 13.73 -20.03 13.09
C SER A 261 13.58 -18.77 13.95
N LEU A 262 12.90 -17.74 13.45
CA LEU A 262 12.62 -16.52 14.21
C LEU A 262 11.67 -16.79 15.39
N ASP A 263 10.63 -17.60 15.17
CA ASP A 263 9.66 -17.95 16.23
C ASP A 263 10.32 -18.75 17.36
N ILE A 264 11.20 -19.71 17.02
CA ILE A 264 12.01 -20.45 18.00
C ILE A 264 12.94 -19.49 18.75
N GLN A 265 13.64 -18.60 18.05
CA GLN A 265 14.56 -17.65 18.68
C GLN A 265 13.82 -16.73 19.66
N ALA A 266 12.68 -16.17 19.25
CA ALA A 266 11.86 -15.32 20.09
C ALA A 266 11.34 -16.06 21.34
N ALA A 267 10.90 -17.31 21.17
CA ALA A 267 10.46 -18.15 22.29
C ALA A 267 11.59 -18.46 23.27
N CYS A 268 12.77 -18.84 22.78
CA CYS A 268 13.96 -19.07 23.61
C CYS A 268 14.37 -17.81 24.38
N MET A 269 14.38 -16.64 23.73
CA MET A 269 14.68 -15.36 24.39
C MET A 269 13.68 -15.02 25.50
N LEU A 270 12.39 -15.33 25.32
CA LEU A 270 11.39 -15.14 26.35
C LEU A 270 11.64 -16.06 27.55
N ILE A 271 11.96 -17.33 27.30
CA ILE A 271 12.31 -18.31 28.33
C ILE A 271 13.58 -17.88 29.08
N ASP A 272 14.61 -17.41 28.38
CA ASP A 272 15.84 -16.90 28.99
C ASP A 272 15.57 -15.69 29.89
N ARG A 273 14.67 -14.79 29.46
CA ARG A 273 14.26 -13.65 30.27
C ARG A 273 13.51 -14.09 31.52
N GLN A 274 12.60 -15.05 31.42
CA GLN A 274 11.89 -15.63 32.57
C GLN A 274 12.89 -16.31 33.53
N CYS A 275 13.82 -17.08 32.99
CA CYS A 275 14.89 -17.73 33.75
C CYS A 275 15.76 -16.70 34.51
N SER A 276 16.13 -15.58 33.89
CA SER A 276 16.85 -14.49 34.57
C SER A 276 16.05 -13.91 35.73
N VAL A 277 14.77 -13.59 35.53
CA VAL A 277 13.91 -13.05 36.60
C VAL A 277 13.80 -14.01 37.78
N ILE A 278 13.63 -15.31 37.50
CA ILE A 278 13.54 -16.35 38.54
C ILE A 278 14.88 -16.49 39.29
N LYS A 279 16.03 -16.37 38.61
CA LYS A 279 17.36 -16.38 39.26
C LYS A 279 17.55 -15.18 40.18
N ASP A 280 17.17 -13.98 39.72
CA ASP A 280 17.25 -12.75 40.52
C ASP A 280 16.34 -12.84 41.74
N GLU A 281 15.12 -13.36 41.57
CA GLU A 281 14.19 -13.65 42.66
C GLU A 281 14.75 -14.69 43.64
N THR A 282 15.39 -15.75 43.14
CA THR A 282 16.04 -16.78 43.96
C THR A 282 17.15 -16.17 44.82
N ALA A 283 18.00 -15.32 44.22
CA ALA A 283 19.06 -14.63 44.93
C ALA A 283 18.50 -13.71 46.03
N ALA A 284 17.47 -12.92 45.71
CA ALA A 284 16.84 -12.00 46.66
C ALA A 284 16.12 -12.71 47.82
N ARG A 285 15.47 -13.86 47.55
CA ARG A 285 14.73 -14.63 48.57
C ARG A 285 15.59 -15.57 49.40
N CYS A 286 16.80 -15.90 48.95
CA CYS A 286 17.65 -16.90 49.59
C CYS A 286 17.97 -16.56 51.07
N HIS A 287 18.44 -15.35 51.34
CA HIS A 287 18.87 -14.95 52.68
C HIS A 287 17.69 -14.83 53.68
N PRO A 288 16.57 -14.16 53.35
CA PRO A 288 15.37 -14.18 54.20
C PRO A 288 14.86 -15.60 54.51
N ALA A 289 14.82 -16.47 53.49
CA ALA A 289 14.38 -17.85 53.67
C ALA A 289 15.34 -18.64 54.58
N PHE A 290 16.65 -18.40 54.46
CA PHE A 290 17.67 -19.00 55.31
C PHE A 290 17.48 -18.60 56.78
N LEU A 291 17.32 -17.31 57.09
CA LEU A 291 17.13 -16.84 58.47
C LEU A 291 15.89 -17.46 59.13
N ILE A 292 14.77 -17.52 58.39
CA ILE A 292 13.52 -18.12 58.88
C ILE A 292 13.71 -19.62 59.15
N GLN A 293 14.33 -20.35 58.23
CA GLN A 293 14.56 -21.79 58.39
C GLN A 293 15.57 -22.09 59.52
N LEU A 294 16.62 -21.29 59.65
CA LEU A 294 17.58 -21.41 60.74
C LEU A 294 16.90 -21.19 62.10
N ALA A 295 16.04 -20.18 62.24
CA ALA A 295 15.26 -19.96 63.46
C ALA A 295 14.40 -21.18 63.82
N ASN A 296 13.73 -21.77 62.84
CA ASN A 296 12.84 -22.92 63.03
C ASN A 296 13.60 -24.23 63.36
N GLN A 297 14.88 -24.34 62.99
CA GLN A 297 15.68 -25.56 63.13
C GLN A 297 16.78 -25.45 64.20
N LEU A 298 16.89 -24.29 64.87
CA LEU A 298 17.98 -23.97 65.80
C LEU A 298 18.11 -24.99 66.94
N ASP A 299 16.99 -25.46 67.47
CA ASP A 299 16.95 -26.44 68.56
C ASP A 299 17.51 -27.80 68.15
N GLY A 300 17.33 -28.18 66.88
CA GLY A 300 17.79 -29.46 66.31
C GLY A 300 19.26 -29.48 65.90
N LEU A 301 19.96 -28.34 65.94
CA LEU A 301 21.39 -28.26 65.62
C LEU A 301 22.25 -28.64 66.84
N ALA A 302 23.39 -29.29 66.56
CA ALA A 302 24.38 -29.71 67.55
C ALA A 302 25.27 -28.55 68.03
N LEU A 303 24.65 -27.50 68.56
CA LEU A 303 25.30 -26.28 69.07
C LEU A 303 25.15 -26.18 70.60
N GLN A 304 26.06 -25.46 71.26
CA GLN A 304 25.98 -25.17 72.68
C GLN A 304 24.79 -24.22 72.99
N PRO A 305 24.22 -24.25 74.21
CA PRO A 305 23.10 -23.38 74.58
C PRO A 305 23.40 -21.89 74.38
N ASP A 306 24.60 -21.42 74.74
CA ASP A 306 24.99 -20.02 74.60
C ASP A 306 25.15 -19.60 73.13
N GLU A 307 25.61 -20.51 72.26
CA GLU A 307 25.69 -20.31 70.81
C GLU A 307 24.29 -20.18 70.19
N LYS A 308 23.33 -21.00 70.65
CA LYS A 308 21.93 -20.92 70.22
C LYS A 308 21.31 -19.58 70.63
N ILE A 309 21.53 -19.11 71.86
CA ILE A 309 21.03 -17.80 72.32
C ILE A 309 21.61 -16.66 71.47
N ALA A 310 22.93 -16.67 71.22
CA ALA A 310 23.58 -15.67 70.40
C ALA A 310 23.04 -15.67 68.95
N LEU A 311 22.85 -16.83 68.34
CA LEU A 311 22.25 -16.95 67.01
C LEU A 311 20.80 -16.48 66.97
N GLN A 312 20.01 -16.77 68.00
CA GLN A 312 18.62 -16.31 68.07
C GLN A 312 18.52 -14.78 68.13
N GLN A 313 19.38 -14.13 68.92
CA GLN A 313 19.51 -12.67 68.95
C GLN A 313 19.98 -12.10 67.61
N LEU A 314 20.95 -12.75 66.98
CA LEU A 314 21.47 -12.37 65.67
C LEU A 314 20.40 -12.45 64.57
N ILE A 315 19.62 -13.54 64.54
CA ILE A 315 18.54 -13.72 63.57
C ILE A 315 17.47 -12.65 63.75
N ALA A 316 17.09 -12.32 64.99
CA ALA A 316 16.14 -11.24 65.26
C ALA A 316 16.65 -9.87 64.79
N ALA A 317 17.92 -9.55 65.07
CA ALA A 317 18.55 -8.31 64.63
C ALA A 317 18.65 -8.23 63.09
N MET A 318 19.04 -9.32 62.44
CA MET A 318 19.10 -9.40 60.97
C MET A 318 17.71 -9.36 60.34
N HIS A 319 16.68 -9.92 60.97
CA HIS A 319 15.30 -9.80 60.51
C HIS A 319 14.83 -8.34 60.51
N GLN A 320 15.10 -7.61 61.60
CA GLN A 320 14.83 -6.18 61.69
C GLN A 320 15.59 -5.39 60.60
N HIS A 321 16.88 -5.70 60.40
CA HIS A 321 17.67 -5.09 59.33
C HIS A 321 17.06 -5.32 57.95
N MET A 322 16.58 -6.54 57.66
CA MET A 322 15.93 -6.83 56.38
C MET A 322 14.60 -6.07 56.22
N CYS A 323 13.80 -5.94 57.27
CA CYS A 323 12.60 -5.10 57.25
C CYS A 323 12.93 -3.63 56.94
N ASP A 324 13.95 -3.08 57.61
CA ASP A 324 14.41 -1.70 57.37
C ASP A 324 14.95 -1.52 55.94
N LEU A 325 15.65 -2.53 55.41
CA LEU A 325 16.16 -2.53 54.04
C LEU A 325 15.03 -2.57 53.00
N THR A 326 13.99 -3.41 53.21
CA THR A 326 12.81 -3.45 52.34
C THR A 326 12.07 -2.12 52.37
N ALA A 327 11.83 -1.55 53.56
CA ALA A 327 11.22 -0.23 53.68
C ALA A 327 12.03 0.83 52.92
N ARG A 328 13.36 0.85 53.06
CA ARG A 328 14.24 1.74 52.28
C ARG A 328 14.08 1.54 50.77
N GLN A 329 14.02 0.29 50.29
CA GLN A 329 13.84 0.00 48.87
C GLN A 329 12.50 0.50 48.35
N GLU A 330 11.40 0.29 49.07
CA GLU A 330 10.08 0.82 48.72
C GLU A 330 10.09 2.35 48.62
N GLN A 331 10.70 3.02 49.60
CA GLN A 331 10.87 4.48 49.55
C GLN A 331 11.74 4.93 48.37
N GLY A 332 12.75 4.14 47.99
CA GLY A 332 13.59 4.37 46.81
C GLY A 332 12.84 4.20 45.49
N THR A 333 11.99 3.18 45.38
CA THR A 333 11.11 2.96 44.21
C THR A 333 10.11 4.10 44.06
N LEU A 334 9.53 4.57 45.17
CA LEU A 334 8.65 5.74 45.16
C LEU A 334 9.38 7.02 44.75
N LEU A 335 10.64 7.21 45.19
CA LEU A 335 11.46 8.33 44.73
C LEU A 335 11.70 8.27 43.21
N ALA A 336 12.05 7.08 42.70
CA ALA A 336 12.28 6.88 41.27
C ALA A 336 11.03 7.20 40.45
N SER A 337 9.84 6.77 40.91
CA SER A 337 8.58 7.04 40.20
C SER A 337 8.27 8.54 40.12
N TYR A 338 8.52 9.31 41.19
CA TYR A 338 8.38 10.78 41.15
C TYR A 338 9.37 11.43 40.18
N ILE A 339 10.63 10.98 40.16
CA ILE A 339 11.64 11.48 39.22
C ILE A 339 11.22 11.20 37.77
N THR A 340 10.80 9.96 37.47
CA THR A 340 10.33 9.59 36.12
C THR A 340 9.10 10.39 35.72
N THR A 341 8.15 10.62 36.64
CA THR A 341 6.96 11.42 36.36
C THR A 341 7.34 12.86 36.02
N LEU A 342 8.26 13.47 36.78
CA LEU A 342 8.77 14.81 36.51
C LEU A 342 9.45 14.88 35.12
N GLN A 343 10.36 13.95 34.82
CA GLN A 343 11.05 13.90 33.53
C GLN A 343 10.08 13.73 32.35
N THR A 344 9.03 12.90 32.54
CA THR A 344 7.99 12.69 31.52
C THR A 344 7.20 13.97 31.28
N GLN A 345 6.83 14.70 32.34
CA GLN A 345 6.14 15.99 32.23
C GLN A 345 7.00 17.05 31.54
N GLU A 346 8.28 17.14 31.88
CA GLU A 346 9.24 18.05 31.24
C GLU A 346 9.40 17.75 29.74
N LEU A 347 9.51 16.47 29.37
CA LEU A 347 9.56 16.05 27.97
C LEU A 347 8.25 16.36 27.22
N GLN A 348 7.11 16.17 27.88
CA GLN A 348 5.81 16.47 27.30
C GLN A 348 5.64 17.98 27.05
N ILE A 349 6.13 18.85 27.95
CA ILE A 349 6.16 20.30 27.75
C ILE A 349 7.03 20.65 26.54
N ALA A 350 8.22 20.08 26.41
CA ALA A 350 9.09 20.33 25.27
C ALA A 350 8.45 19.89 23.94
N THR A 351 7.80 18.73 23.94
CA THR A 351 7.09 18.17 22.77
C THR A 351 5.89 19.02 22.38
N ASN A 352 5.08 19.43 23.36
CA ASN A 352 3.94 20.33 23.13
C ASN A 352 4.42 21.69 22.61
N GLY A 353 5.56 22.21 23.10
CA GLY A 353 6.17 23.44 22.59
C GLY A 353 6.59 23.35 21.12
N LEU A 354 7.14 22.22 20.68
CA LEU A 354 7.46 21.99 19.27
C LEU A 354 6.19 21.89 18.41
N ARG A 355 5.19 21.13 18.87
CA ARG A 355 3.90 20.99 18.17
C ARG A 355 3.17 22.32 18.05
N TYR A 356 3.18 23.13 19.11
CA TYR A 356 2.60 24.47 19.12
C TYR A 356 3.24 25.36 18.04
N ARG A 357 4.58 25.40 17.95
CA ARG A 357 5.29 26.18 16.92
C ARG A 357 4.99 25.68 15.50
N ALA A 358 4.89 24.37 15.30
CA ALA A 358 4.54 23.79 14.00
C ALA A 358 3.12 24.19 13.57
N LEU A 359 2.13 24.05 14.46
CA LEU A 359 0.75 24.45 14.21
C LEU A 359 0.61 25.96 14.00
N GLN A 360 1.34 26.78 14.75
CA GLN A 360 1.35 28.23 14.56
C GLN A 360 1.91 28.61 13.17
N THR A 361 2.92 27.88 12.69
CA THR A 361 3.48 28.07 11.36
C THR A 361 2.50 27.61 10.27
N GLU A 362 1.87 26.45 10.43
CA GLU A 362 0.83 25.94 9.50
C GLU A 362 -0.35 26.92 9.40
N HIS A 363 -0.83 27.44 10.54
CA HIS A 363 -1.89 28.44 10.58
C HIS A 363 -1.52 29.71 9.80
N ALA A 364 -0.30 30.23 9.98
CA ALA A 364 0.18 31.41 9.26
C ALA A 364 0.31 31.15 7.74
N GLN A 365 0.76 29.96 7.35
CA GLN A 365 0.86 29.57 5.94
C GLN A 365 -0.53 29.44 5.29
N LEU A 366 -1.49 28.82 5.96
CA LEU A 366 -2.86 28.69 5.48
C LEU A 366 -3.57 30.05 5.36
N MET A 367 -3.35 30.95 6.32
CA MET A 367 -3.81 32.34 6.20
C MET A 367 -3.28 33.00 4.94
N HIS A 368 -1.96 32.94 4.72
CA HIS A 368 -1.34 33.55 3.54
C HIS A 368 -1.83 32.91 2.24
N ALA A 369 -2.00 31.58 2.19
CA ALA A 369 -2.56 30.88 1.04
C ALA A 369 -4.01 31.29 0.76
N ASN A 370 -4.82 31.47 1.81
CA ASN A 370 -6.20 31.97 1.69
C ASN A 370 -6.27 33.41 1.21
N ASP A 371 -5.35 34.27 1.64
CA ASP A 371 -5.29 35.66 1.16
C ASP A 371 -4.98 35.72 -0.34
N ILE A 372 -4.04 34.89 -0.82
CA ILE A 372 -3.72 34.77 -2.25
C ILE A 372 -4.91 34.21 -3.04
N LEU A 373 -5.44 33.05 -2.63
CA LEU A 373 -6.57 32.41 -3.31
C LEU A 373 -7.83 33.28 -3.30
N GLY A 374 -8.07 34.03 -2.22
CA GLY A 374 -9.18 34.98 -2.12
C GLY A 374 -9.02 36.15 -3.08
N ALA A 375 -7.81 36.66 -3.26
CA ALA A 375 -7.52 37.69 -4.26
C ALA A 375 -7.71 37.15 -5.69
N GLU A 376 -7.21 35.96 -5.99
CA GLU A 376 -7.36 35.30 -7.30
C GLU A 376 -8.83 34.99 -7.62
N LEU A 377 -9.59 34.48 -6.65
CA LEU A 377 -11.03 34.22 -6.82
C LEU A 377 -11.79 35.49 -7.19
N ARG A 378 -11.49 36.63 -6.53
CA ARG A 378 -12.12 37.93 -6.87
C ARG A 378 -11.77 38.39 -8.28
N ILE A 379 -10.51 38.20 -8.70
CA ILE A 379 -10.08 38.54 -10.07
C ILE A 379 -10.82 37.66 -11.09
N THR A 380 -10.91 36.35 -10.85
CA THR A 380 -11.58 35.40 -11.73
C THR A 380 -13.08 35.68 -11.81
N GLN A 381 -13.74 35.96 -10.69
CA GLN A 381 -15.14 36.38 -10.65
C GLN A 381 -15.37 37.72 -11.38
N GLY A 382 -14.46 38.68 -11.24
CA GLY A 382 -14.51 39.95 -11.98
C GLY A 382 -14.36 39.75 -13.50
N ARG A 383 -13.48 38.83 -13.93
CA ARG A 383 -13.35 38.43 -15.34
C ARG A 383 -14.61 37.73 -15.86
N GLN A 384 -15.26 36.91 -15.04
CA GLN A 384 -16.52 36.27 -15.40
C GLN A 384 -17.65 37.29 -15.58
N GLN A 385 -17.81 38.24 -14.67
CA GLN A 385 -18.83 39.30 -14.78
C GLN A 385 -18.63 40.18 -16.01
N THR A 386 -17.38 40.56 -16.30
CA THR A 386 -17.05 41.33 -17.51
C THR A 386 -17.29 40.51 -18.79
N PHE A 387 -16.99 39.21 -18.79
CA PHE A 387 -17.30 38.33 -19.91
C PHE A 387 -18.81 38.09 -20.10
N GLU A 388 -19.58 37.95 -19.03
CA GLU A 388 -21.05 37.84 -19.09
C GLU A 388 -21.69 39.13 -19.62
N ALA A 389 -21.19 40.30 -19.19
CA ALA A 389 -21.63 41.58 -19.73
C ALA A 389 -21.34 41.70 -21.24
N GLN A 390 -20.12 41.36 -21.66
CA GLN A 390 -19.74 41.32 -23.07
C GLN A 390 -20.58 40.31 -23.87
N ARG A 391 -20.82 39.12 -23.32
CA ARG A 391 -21.65 38.08 -23.96
C ARG A 391 -23.08 38.57 -24.18
N ASN A 392 -23.68 39.25 -23.21
CA ASN A 392 -25.02 39.81 -23.36
C ASN A 392 -25.06 40.89 -24.44
N GLU A 393 -24.02 41.73 -24.51
CA GLU A 393 -23.86 42.74 -25.56
C GLU A 393 -23.72 42.10 -26.95
N TYR A 394 -22.83 41.11 -27.12
CA TYR A 394 -22.67 40.37 -28.37
C TYR A 394 -23.90 39.55 -28.76
N ALA A 395 -24.65 39.00 -27.80
CA ALA A 395 -25.90 38.30 -28.06
C ALA A 395 -26.98 39.25 -28.58
N GLN A 396 -27.06 40.47 -28.04
CA GLN A 396 -27.94 41.52 -28.57
C GLN A 396 -27.55 41.92 -29.98
N TYR A 397 -26.26 42.13 -30.26
CA TYR A 397 -25.80 42.40 -31.63
C TYR A 397 -26.14 41.24 -32.57
N ALA A 398 -25.84 39.99 -32.21
CA ALA A 398 -26.15 38.83 -33.04
C ALA A 398 -27.65 38.67 -33.29
N LEU A 399 -28.51 38.93 -32.29
CA LEU A 399 -29.96 38.94 -32.45
C LEU A 399 -30.38 40.01 -33.46
N MET A 400 -29.86 41.24 -33.32
CA MET A 400 -30.16 42.35 -34.24
C MET A 400 -29.67 42.07 -35.66
N THR A 401 -28.48 41.48 -35.83
CA THR A 401 -27.96 41.10 -37.14
C THR A 401 -28.77 39.98 -37.77
N THR A 402 -29.24 39.01 -36.97
CA THR A 402 -30.09 37.92 -37.46
C THR A 402 -31.48 38.42 -37.87
N ILE A 403 -32.06 39.35 -37.10
CA ILE A 403 -33.30 40.03 -37.46
C ILE A 403 -33.11 40.86 -38.73
N ALA A 404 -32.02 41.63 -38.85
CA ALA A 404 -31.71 42.41 -40.04
C ALA A 404 -31.48 41.52 -41.27
N ALA A 405 -30.79 40.39 -41.13
CA ALA A 405 -30.62 39.40 -42.19
C ALA A 405 -31.94 38.73 -42.58
N GLY A 406 -32.81 38.44 -41.61
CA GLY A 406 -34.16 37.89 -41.84
C GLY A 406 -35.06 38.89 -42.57
N LEU A 407 -35.07 40.16 -42.17
CA LEU A 407 -35.76 41.25 -42.87
C LEU A 407 -35.18 41.45 -44.29
N GLY A 408 -33.86 41.39 -44.44
CA GLY A 408 -33.17 41.41 -45.74
C GLY A 408 -33.59 40.27 -46.65
N ALA A 409 -33.68 39.05 -46.13
CA ALA A 409 -34.14 37.88 -46.88
C ALA A 409 -35.62 37.99 -47.28
N ILE A 410 -36.49 38.49 -46.40
CA ILE A 410 -37.91 38.73 -46.70
C ILE A 410 -38.04 39.82 -47.79
N SER A 411 -37.30 40.92 -47.68
CA SER A 411 -37.31 41.99 -48.69
C SER A 411 -36.73 41.53 -50.03
N GLY A 412 -35.70 40.68 -50.03
CA GLY A 412 -35.18 40.03 -51.24
C GLY A 412 -36.18 39.05 -51.88
N TYR A 413 -36.94 38.30 -51.07
CA TYR A 413 -38.00 37.42 -51.54
C TYR A 413 -39.15 38.20 -52.20
N PHE A 414 -39.56 39.33 -51.61
CA PHE A 414 -40.55 40.23 -52.21
C PHE A 414 -40.05 40.85 -53.53
N LEU A 415 -38.78 41.27 -53.60
CA LEU A 415 -38.19 41.79 -54.84
C LEU A 415 -38.16 40.75 -55.98
N ILE A 416 -37.93 39.47 -55.66
CA ILE A 416 -37.99 38.36 -56.62
C ILE A 416 -39.43 38.11 -57.11
N GLN A 417 -40.43 38.28 -56.25
CA GLN A 417 -41.85 38.16 -56.64
C GLN A 417 -42.35 39.32 -57.51
N THR A 418 -41.76 40.52 -57.39
CA THR A 418 -42.23 41.72 -58.13
C THR A 418 -41.68 41.88 -59.56
N GLY A 419 -41.03 40.87 -60.12
CA GLY A 419 -40.84 40.79 -61.58
C GLY A 419 -39.62 41.53 -62.14
N VAL A 420 -38.43 41.02 -61.84
CA VAL A 420 -37.27 41.19 -62.74
C VAL A 420 -36.70 39.81 -63.06
N ALA A 421 -37.13 39.27 -64.20
CA ALA A 421 -36.53 38.09 -64.79
C ALA A 421 -35.19 38.51 -65.42
N VAL A 422 -34.08 38.06 -64.82
CA VAL A 422 -32.78 37.64 -65.42
C VAL A 422 -31.80 37.50 -64.24
N ILE A 423 -31.15 36.32 -64.12
CA ILE A 423 -30.34 35.81 -62.97
C ILE A 423 -31.16 35.05 -61.90
N ALA A 424 -31.88 34.01 -62.33
CA ALA A 424 -32.41 32.94 -61.48
C ALA A 424 -31.59 31.67 -61.83
N PRO A 425 -30.56 31.26 -61.05
CA PRO A 425 -30.73 30.64 -59.71
C PRO A 425 -29.58 30.89 -58.70
N ILE A 426 -28.61 31.76 -59.00
CA ILE A 426 -27.36 31.89 -58.22
C ILE A 426 -27.53 32.79 -56.97
N VAL A 427 -28.35 33.83 -57.05
CA VAL A 427 -28.52 34.81 -55.95
C VAL A 427 -29.13 34.20 -54.67
N PRO A 428 -30.19 33.36 -54.73
CA PRO A 428 -30.70 32.68 -53.55
C PRO A 428 -29.68 31.71 -52.94
N MET A 429 -28.87 31.03 -53.76
CA MET A 429 -27.81 30.12 -53.27
C MET A 429 -26.66 30.86 -52.62
N ILE A 430 -26.21 32.00 -53.17
CA ILE A 430 -25.16 32.82 -52.55
C ILE A 430 -25.67 33.42 -51.23
N MET A 431 -26.89 33.95 -51.19
CA MET A 431 -27.47 34.50 -49.96
C MET A 431 -27.70 33.42 -48.89
N ALA A 432 -28.20 32.24 -49.28
CA ALA A 432 -28.33 31.10 -48.37
C ALA A 432 -26.96 30.58 -47.89
N GLY A 433 -25.95 30.58 -48.76
CA GLY A 433 -24.57 30.20 -48.42
C GLY A 433 -23.89 31.17 -47.46
N VAL A 434 -24.06 32.48 -47.66
CA VAL A 434 -23.50 33.53 -46.79
C VAL A 434 -24.22 33.53 -45.43
N VAL A 435 -25.55 33.39 -45.41
CA VAL A 435 -26.33 33.27 -44.16
C VAL A 435 -25.97 31.97 -43.44
N GLY A 436 -25.84 30.86 -44.16
CA GLY A 436 -25.39 29.58 -43.61
C GLY A 436 -23.99 29.66 -42.99
N ALA A 437 -23.03 30.27 -43.69
CA ALA A 437 -21.66 30.46 -43.18
C ALA A 437 -21.61 31.40 -41.97
N ALA A 438 -22.39 32.48 -41.97
CA ALA A 438 -22.50 33.41 -40.86
C ALA A 438 -23.13 32.75 -39.63
N LEU A 439 -24.19 31.97 -39.80
CA LEU A 439 -24.81 31.20 -38.72
C LEU A 439 -23.83 30.16 -38.15
N VAL A 440 -23.14 29.38 -39.00
CA VAL A 440 -22.13 28.42 -38.54
C VAL A 440 -21.03 29.12 -37.74
N THR A 441 -20.55 30.27 -38.19
CA THR A 441 -19.51 31.05 -37.49
C THR A 441 -20.02 31.60 -36.15
N LEU A 442 -21.25 32.11 -36.08
CA LEU A 442 -21.88 32.56 -34.83
C LEU A 442 -22.09 31.40 -33.85
N PHE A 443 -22.53 30.23 -34.33
CA PHE A 443 -22.67 29.03 -33.50
C PHE A 443 -21.31 28.51 -33.00
N SER A 444 -20.26 28.54 -33.82
CA SER A 444 -18.91 28.16 -33.40
C SER A 444 -18.35 29.12 -32.33
N ILE A 445 -18.54 30.44 -32.50
CA ILE A 445 -18.12 31.46 -31.51
C ILE A 445 -18.90 31.29 -30.19
N ALA A 446 -20.22 31.07 -30.27
CA ALA A 446 -21.06 30.83 -29.10
C ALA A 446 -20.64 29.54 -28.36
N GLY A 447 -20.27 28.49 -29.11
CA GLY A 447 -19.74 27.24 -28.55
C GLY A 447 -18.43 27.44 -27.80
N VAL A 448 -17.45 28.13 -28.40
CA VAL A 448 -16.15 28.43 -27.76
C VAL A 448 -16.33 29.33 -26.54
N ALA A 449 -17.21 30.33 -26.60
CA ALA A 449 -17.52 31.21 -25.48
C ALA A 449 -18.16 30.43 -24.30
N ARG A 450 -19.06 29.48 -24.59
CA ARG A 450 -19.67 28.62 -23.57
C ARG A 450 -18.65 27.69 -22.92
N ILE A 451 -17.72 27.10 -23.69
CA ILE A 451 -16.65 26.25 -23.15
C ILE A 451 -15.73 27.07 -22.24
N ARG A 452 -15.34 28.29 -22.63
CA ARG A 452 -14.52 29.18 -21.78
C ARG A 452 -15.23 29.58 -20.48
N ALA A 453 -16.52 29.91 -20.56
CA ALA A 453 -17.32 30.25 -19.38
C ALA A 453 -17.43 29.06 -18.41
N LEU A 454 -17.63 27.83 -18.92
CA LEU A 454 -17.65 26.62 -18.11
C LEU A 454 -16.30 26.33 -17.45
N MET A 455 -15.18 26.55 -18.15
CA MET A 455 -13.83 26.40 -17.58
C MET A 455 -13.58 27.41 -16.46
N GLN A 456 -13.90 28.69 -16.67
CA GLN A 456 -13.73 29.74 -15.64
C GLN A 456 -14.62 29.50 -14.42
N GLN A 457 -15.86 29.05 -14.62
CA GLN A 457 -16.77 28.68 -13.53
C GLN A 457 -16.24 27.48 -12.74
N SER A 458 -15.69 26.47 -13.44
CA SER A 458 -15.05 25.33 -12.79
C SER A 458 -13.86 25.77 -11.95
N GLU A 459 -13.00 26.64 -12.49
CA GLU A 459 -11.80 27.15 -11.80
C GLU A 459 -12.18 27.93 -10.52
N ALA A 460 -13.17 28.82 -10.62
CA ALA A 460 -13.68 29.58 -9.47
C ALA A 460 -14.31 28.66 -8.40
N THR A 461 -15.03 27.61 -8.82
CA THR A 461 -15.63 26.64 -7.89
C THR A 461 -14.54 25.86 -7.16
N THR A 462 -13.49 25.43 -7.87
CA THR A 462 -12.34 24.76 -7.25
C THR A 462 -11.65 25.66 -6.23
N MET A 463 -11.34 26.92 -6.59
CA MET A 463 -10.73 27.88 -5.65
C MET A 463 -11.60 28.12 -4.41
N GLN A 464 -12.93 28.22 -4.58
CA GLN A 464 -13.86 28.43 -3.48
C GLN A 464 -13.92 27.21 -2.54
N ASN A 465 -13.90 26.00 -3.09
CA ASN A 465 -13.83 24.77 -2.30
C ASN A 465 -12.53 24.72 -1.49
N THR A 466 -11.38 25.02 -2.11
CA THR A 466 -10.08 25.06 -1.43
C THR A 466 -10.04 26.12 -0.33
N LEU A 467 -10.60 27.31 -0.55
CA LEU A 467 -10.73 28.35 0.50
C LEU A 467 -11.56 27.87 1.69
N SER A 468 -12.69 27.18 1.43
CA SER A 468 -13.55 26.63 2.47
C SER A 468 -12.84 25.54 3.29
N GLU A 469 -12.10 24.66 2.62
CA GLU A 469 -11.30 23.61 3.24
C GLU A 469 -10.20 24.20 4.13
N ASN A 470 -9.42 25.16 3.62
CA ASN A 470 -8.37 25.82 4.38
C ASN A 470 -8.92 26.59 5.59
N THR A 471 -10.07 27.27 5.45
CA THR A 471 -10.72 27.98 6.57
C THR A 471 -11.17 27.01 7.66
N THR A 472 -11.75 25.88 7.27
CA THR A 472 -12.12 24.81 8.21
C THR A 472 -10.89 24.26 8.92
N ARG A 473 -9.80 24.04 8.19
CA ARG A 473 -8.52 23.57 8.72
C ARG A 473 -7.91 24.55 9.72
N MET A 474 -7.94 25.86 9.43
CA MET A 474 -7.50 26.90 10.36
C MET A 474 -8.32 26.90 11.67
N GLY A 475 -9.64 26.70 11.57
CA GLY A 475 -10.50 26.55 12.75
C GLY A 475 -10.10 25.38 13.64
N GLN A 476 -9.77 24.23 13.04
CA GLN A 476 -9.24 23.06 13.75
C GLN A 476 -7.89 23.36 14.41
N ILE A 477 -6.96 23.99 13.67
CA ILE A 477 -5.64 24.35 14.22
C ILE A 477 -5.77 25.31 15.40
N THR A 478 -6.70 26.28 15.34
CA THR A 478 -6.94 27.22 16.44
C THR A 478 -7.41 26.49 17.69
N ALA A 479 -8.35 25.55 17.56
CA ALA A 479 -8.81 24.72 18.67
C ALA A 479 -7.67 23.82 19.23
N ASP A 480 -6.83 23.26 18.36
CA ASP A 480 -5.67 22.48 18.76
C ASP A 480 -4.65 23.32 19.53
N LEU A 481 -4.41 24.57 19.12
CA LEU A 481 -3.51 25.50 19.81
C LEU A 481 -4.05 25.85 21.21
N THR A 482 -5.35 26.13 21.37
CA THR A 482 -5.94 26.39 22.69
C THR A 482 -5.86 25.19 23.62
N ASN A 483 -6.14 23.99 23.09
CA ASN A 483 -6.03 22.75 23.87
C ASN A 483 -4.59 22.48 24.32
N LEU A 484 -3.61 22.75 23.44
CA LEU A 484 -2.20 22.62 23.77
C LEU A 484 -1.74 23.61 24.84
N ASP A 485 -2.24 24.85 24.81
CA ASP A 485 -1.90 25.89 25.79
C ASP A 485 -2.47 25.57 27.19
N ASP A 486 -3.73 25.10 27.25
CA ASP A 486 -4.35 24.63 28.49
C ASP A 486 -3.60 23.43 29.08
N ALA A 487 -3.24 22.45 28.23
CA ALA A 487 -2.48 21.27 28.64
C ALA A 487 -1.07 21.64 29.13
N ALA A 488 -0.36 22.53 28.43
CA ALA A 488 0.96 23.01 28.84
C ALA A 488 0.89 23.77 30.18
N SER A 489 -0.11 24.63 30.35
CA SER A 489 -0.32 25.39 31.59
C SER A 489 -0.55 24.50 32.81
N GLN A 490 -1.27 23.38 32.66
CA GLN A 490 -1.45 22.42 33.74
C GLN A 490 -0.15 21.69 34.09
N LEU A 491 0.61 21.26 33.08
CA LEU A 491 1.91 20.58 33.27
C LEU A 491 2.95 21.48 33.94
N VAL A 492 3.00 22.77 33.59
CA VAL A 492 3.92 23.73 34.23
C VAL A 492 3.59 23.92 35.72
N LYS A 493 2.30 23.90 36.09
CA LYS A 493 1.87 24.00 37.49
C LYS A 493 2.22 22.75 38.32
N SER A 494 2.33 21.56 37.71
CA SER A 494 2.66 20.33 38.43
C SER A 494 4.15 20.15 38.69
N ILE A 495 5.05 20.77 37.92
CA ILE A 495 6.51 20.65 38.10
C ILE A 495 6.96 21.00 39.54
N PRO A 496 6.61 22.16 40.12
CA PRO A 496 7.03 22.52 41.47
C PRO A 496 6.51 21.55 42.54
N HIS A 497 5.35 20.93 42.31
CA HIS A 497 4.78 19.93 43.21
C HIS A 497 5.65 18.67 43.24
N TYR A 498 6.00 18.11 42.07
CA TYR A 498 6.87 16.93 42.00
C TYR A 498 8.29 17.19 42.50
N GLN A 499 8.85 18.39 42.26
CA GLN A 499 10.14 18.79 42.84
C GLN A 499 10.13 18.77 44.38
N ARG A 500 9.05 19.27 45.01
CA ARG A 500 8.89 19.19 46.47
C ARG A 500 8.75 17.75 46.97
N LEU A 501 7.97 16.92 46.28
CA LEU A 501 7.82 15.50 46.62
C LEU A 501 9.16 14.76 46.54
N ILE A 502 9.93 14.97 45.48
CA ILE A 502 11.28 14.39 45.31
C ILE A 502 12.19 14.79 46.48
N ASN A 503 12.24 16.07 46.84
CA ASN A 503 13.08 16.55 47.95
C ASN A 503 12.67 15.96 49.30
N LYS A 504 11.36 15.91 49.59
CA LYS A 504 10.85 15.26 50.79
C LYS A 504 11.21 13.77 50.81
N GLN A 505 11.02 13.09 49.68
CA GLN A 505 11.24 11.65 49.56
C GLN A 505 12.73 11.28 49.67
N ARG A 506 13.65 12.13 49.18
CA ARG A 506 15.10 11.97 49.39
C ARG A 506 15.47 11.91 50.87
N LEU A 507 14.85 12.77 51.70
CA LEU A 507 15.08 12.75 53.16
C LEU A 507 14.56 11.46 53.80
N VAL A 508 13.39 10.97 53.37
CA VAL A 508 12.81 9.71 53.86
C VAL A 508 13.71 8.52 53.52
N VAL A 509 14.20 8.45 52.28
CA VAL A 509 15.15 7.39 51.85
C VAL A 509 16.45 7.45 52.65
N ALA A 510 16.97 8.66 52.93
CA ALA A 510 18.17 8.83 53.74
C ALA A 510 17.95 8.38 55.19
N ALA A 511 16.80 8.72 55.80
CA ALA A 511 16.46 8.26 57.13
C ALA A 511 16.33 6.73 57.21
N ALA A 512 15.63 6.11 56.25
CA ALA A 512 15.48 4.66 56.14
C ALA A 512 16.82 3.93 55.95
N LYS A 513 17.77 4.57 55.24
CA LYS A 513 19.16 4.08 55.14
C LYS A 513 19.85 4.09 56.50
N ASN A 514 19.78 5.18 57.25
CA ASN A 514 20.44 5.26 58.55
C ASN A 514 19.90 4.23 59.55
N THR A 515 18.59 3.96 59.54
CA THR A 515 18.00 2.89 60.36
C THR A 515 18.51 1.51 59.96
N ALA A 516 18.55 1.20 58.66
CA ALA A 516 19.06 -0.08 58.17
C ALA A 516 20.55 -0.27 58.49
N ASP A 517 21.37 0.77 58.33
CA ASP A 517 22.80 0.72 58.64
C ASP A 517 23.03 0.52 60.15
N ALA A 518 22.20 1.14 61.00
CA ALA A 518 22.27 0.98 62.46
C ALA A 518 21.85 -0.43 62.93
N SER A 519 20.80 -1.02 62.34
CA SER A 519 20.38 -2.39 62.68
C SER A 519 21.43 -3.43 62.27
N LEU A 520 22.11 -3.23 61.15
CA LEU A 520 23.25 -4.08 60.75
C LEU A 520 24.43 -3.94 61.71
N ALA A 521 24.79 -2.70 62.09
CA ALA A 521 25.86 -2.44 63.03
C ALA A 521 25.59 -3.11 64.39
N TYR A 522 24.34 -3.05 64.88
CA TYR A 522 23.93 -3.77 66.07
C TYR A 522 24.08 -5.29 65.91
N ALA A 523 23.59 -5.87 64.81
CA ALA A 523 23.71 -7.31 64.53
C ALA A 523 25.17 -7.80 64.56
N GLN A 524 26.11 -6.99 64.05
CA GLN A 524 27.54 -7.32 64.04
C GLN A 524 28.16 -7.43 65.44
N THR A 525 27.59 -6.75 66.44
CA THR A 525 28.10 -6.78 67.83
C THR A 525 27.73 -8.06 68.59
N ILE A 526 26.79 -8.86 68.08
CA ILE A 526 26.30 -10.06 68.75
C ILE A 526 27.32 -11.21 68.61
N THR A 527 27.78 -11.71 69.75
CA THR A 527 28.72 -12.85 69.88
C THR A 527 28.34 -13.76 71.07
N VAL A 528 29.00 -14.91 71.21
CA VAL A 528 28.81 -15.76 72.40
C VAL A 528 29.33 -15.01 73.63
N GLY A 529 28.50 -14.85 74.66
CA GLY A 529 28.84 -14.12 75.89
C GLY A 529 28.48 -12.63 75.91
N THR A 530 27.91 -12.05 74.85
CA THR A 530 27.25 -10.74 74.97
C THR A 530 26.03 -10.85 75.88
N THR A 531 26.08 -10.21 77.05
CA THR A 531 24.91 -10.04 77.92
C THR A 531 23.90 -9.13 77.23
N PRO A 532 22.59 -9.42 77.31
CA PRO A 532 21.58 -8.58 76.68
C PRO A 532 21.53 -7.25 77.43
N ASN A 533 22.21 -6.23 76.91
CA ASN A 533 22.09 -4.88 77.44
C ASN A 533 20.81 -4.24 76.87
N LEU A 534 19.67 -4.81 77.24
CA LEU A 534 18.32 -4.30 76.94
C LEU A 534 17.92 -3.13 77.86
N SER A 535 18.80 -2.69 78.78
CA SER A 535 18.45 -1.70 79.82
C SER A 535 19.11 -0.32 79.68
N ASN A 536 20.03 -0.10 78.73
CA ASN A 536 20.68 1.22 78.55
C ASN A 536 20.55 1.83 77.16
N GLY A 537 19.53 1.43 76.39
CA GLY A 537 19.06 2.14 75.22
C GLY A 537 17.79 2.91 75.55
N SER A 538 17.91 4.08 76.18
CA SER A 538 16.84 5.08 76.19
C SER A 538 16.32 5.26 74.76
N ASN A 539 15.05 4.90 74.53
CA ASN A 539 14.26 5.18 73.32
C ASN A 539 15.05 5.38 72.01
N PRO A 540 14.96 4.47 71.02
CA PRO A 540 15.53 4.71 69.68
C PRO A 540 14.88 5.92 68.96
N HIS A 541 13.89 6.59 69.54
CA HIS A 541 13.39 7.88 69.09
C HIS A 541 14.32 9.09 69.36
N SER A 542 15.40 8.94 70.14
CA SER A 542 16.24 10.08 70.57
C SER A 542 17.66 10.14 69.98
N LEU A 543 18.10 9.11 69.24
CA LEU A 543 19.37 9.15 68.48
C LEU A 543 19.23 9.87 67.13
N PHE A 544 18.03 10.33 66.81
CA PHE A 544 17.75 11.12 65.62
C PHE A 544 17.66 12.59 66.00
N ALA A 545 18.60 13.40 65.50
CA ALA A 545 18.30 14.80 65.25
C ALA A 545 17.18 14.82 64.20
N VAL A 546 15.93 14.88 64.64
CA VAL A 546 14.85 15.45 63.82
C VAL A 546 15.37 16.83 63.40
N PRO A 547 15.41 17.19 62.12
CA PRO A 547 15.55 18.59 61.75
C PRO A 547 14.25 19.28 62.17
N SER A 548 14.20 19.67 63.45
CA SER A 548 13.18 20.52 64.04
C SER A 548 13.43 21.93 63.56
N ALA A 549 13.15 22.18 62.29
CA ALA A 549 12.94 23.52 61.77
C ALA A 549 11.77 23.44 60.78
N PRO A 550 10.58 23.94 61.14
CA PRO A 550 9.67 24.39 60.11
C PRO A 550 10.39 25.51 59.36
N PHE A 551 10.60 25.32 58.05
CA PHE A 551 10.89 26.45 57.17
C PHE A 551 9.77 27.47 57.37
N ALA A 552 10.10 28.60 57.98
CA ALA A 552 9.22 29.74 58.08
C ALA A 552 8.74 30.10 56.66
N PRO A 553 7.43 30.30 56.43
CA PRO A 553 6.98 30.92 55.20
C PRO A 553 7.60 32.31 55.13
N GLY A 554 8.26 32.62 54.01
CA GLY A 554 8.73 33.97 53.72
C GLY A 554 7.58 34.95 53.90
N THR A 555 7.79 35.92 54.79
CA THR A 555 6.94 37.09 54.95
C THR A 555 6.87 37.83 53.61
N ASP A 556 5.66 37.92 53.06
CA ASP A 556 5.28 38.92 52.07
C ASP A 556 5.45 40.33 52.68
N GLU A 557 6.68 40.84 52.67
CA GLU A 557 6.93 42.27 52.66
C GLU A 557 6.96 42.74 51.21
N ASN A 558 5.78 43.05 50.66
CA ASN A 558 5.60 44.12 49.68
C ASN A 558 4.12 44.46 49.51
N ARG A 559 3.61 45.20 50.50
CA ARG A 559 2.40 46.01 50.34
C ARG A 559 2.82 47.40 49.90
N PRO A 560 2.42 47.92 48.73
CA PRO A 560 2.36 49.36 48.55
C PRO A 560 1.12 49.90 49.27
N ARG A 561 1.37 50.88 50.14
CA ARG A 561 0.35 51.76 50.74
C ARG A 561 -0.31 52.60 49.64
N SER A 562 -1.63 52.64 49.62
CA SER A 562 -2.44 53.85 49.37
C SER A 562 -3.81 53.60 50.01
N LEU A 563 -4.09 54.24 51.15
CA LEU A 563 -4.77 55.52 51.31
C LEU A 563 -6.29 55.44 51.11
N SER A 564 -6.99 55.38 52.24
CA SER A 564 -8.15 56.20 52.62
C SER A 564 -9.27 56.44 51.59
N SER A 565 -10.47 55.99 51.91
CA SER A 565 -11.54 56.91 52.35
C SER A 565 -12.75 56.15 52.91
N HIS A 566 -13.39 56.79 53.88
CA HIS A 566 -14.57 56.37 54.61
C HIS A 566 -15.83 56.26 53.73
N SER A 567 -16.64 55.22 54.02
CA SER A 567 -18.08 55.17 54.36
C SER A 567 -19.04 56.34 53.99
N PRO A 568 -20.38 56.18 54.07
CA PRO A 568 -21.25 54.99 53.97
C PRO A 568 -22.48 55.20 53.04
N HIS A 569 -23.10 54.11 52.58
CA HIS A 569 -24.56 53.88 52.64
C HIS A 569 -24.87 52.40 52.36
#